data_AF-A0A359EYU6-F1
#
_entry.id   AF-A0A359EYU6-F1
#
_cell.length_a   1.000
_cell.length_b   1.000
_cell.length_c   1.000
_cell.angle_alpha   90.00
_cell.angle_beta   90.00
_cell.angle_gamma   90.00
#
_symmetry.space_group_name_H-M   'P 1'
#
loop_
_entity.id
_entity.type
_entity.pdbx_description
1 polymer ?
#
loop_
_entity_poly.entity_id
_entity_poly.type
_entity_poly.pdbx_seq_one_letter_code
_entity_poly.pdbx_strand_id
1 'polypeptide(L)'
;MSSDLTLLLPFDHFLFSELRQIDEGQRLCAHFVSHEVTLTGTGLRRIEVALQRAQLSYIACVQTRFHPVVTDEQPVIRQIVVAETKESDSSAVA
;
A
#
# COMPACT_ATOMS: atom_id res chain seq x y z
N MET A 1 -9.59 -18.04 14.61
CA MET A 1 -8.63 -18.34 13.52
C MET A 1 -8.90 -17.32 12.42
N SER A 2 -8.27 -16.14 12.50
CA SER A 2 -8.37 -15.16 11.43
C SER A 2 -7.59 -15.74 10.25
N SER A 3 -8.20 -15.91 9.08
CA SER A 3 -7.47 -16.32 7.89
C SER A 3 -6.40 -15.27 7.61
N ASP A 4 -5.13 -15.65 7.67
CA ASP A 4 -4.01 -14.79 7.28
C ASP A 4 -4.04 -14.63 5.76
N LEU A 5 -4.89 -13.70 5.28
CA LEU A 5 -5.00 -13.38 3.85
C LEU A 5 -3.65 -12.84 3.38
N THR A 6 -2.98 -13.61 2.53
CA THR A 6 -1.78 -13.17 1.83
C THR A 6 -2.14 -12.93 0.37
N LEU A 7 -1.79 -11.75 -0.14
CA LEU A 7 -2.01 -11.38 -1.53
C LEU A 7 -0.67 -11.18 -2.23
N LEU A 8 -0.49 -11.85 -3.38
CA LEU A 8 0.66 -11.66 -4.25
C LEU A 8 0.21 -10.90 -5.49
N LEU A 9 0.69 -9.67 -5.65
CA LEU A 9 0.41 -8.84 -6.81
C LEU A 9 1.62 -8.86 -7.77
N PRO A 10 1.43 -9.22 -9.04
CA PRO A 10 2.51 -9.21 -10.03
C PRO A 10 3.06 -7.79 -10.22
N PHE A 11 4.39 -7.64 -10.19
CA PHE A 11 5.03 -6.33 -10.31
C PHE A 11 4.86 -5.73 -11.72
N ASP A 12 4.78 -6.57 -12.75
CA ASP A 12 4.45 -6.20 -14.12
C ASP A 12 3.02 -5.64 -14.28
N HIS A 13 2.15 -5.83 -13.29
CA HIS A 13 0.84 -5.17 -13.24
C HIS A 13 0.85 -3.83 -12.49
N PHE A 14 1.98 -3.41 -11.91
CA PHE A 14 2.09 -2.12 -11.24
C PHE A 14 2.00 -0.98 -12.26
N LEU A 15 1.11 -0.02 -12.02
CA LEU A 15 0.87 1.12 -12.90
C LEU A 15 1.57 2.37 -12.37
N PHE A 16 1.20 2.81 -11.18
CA PHE A 16 1.78 3.98 -10.51
C PHE A 16 1.46 3.96 -9.02
N SER A 17 2.06 4.91 -8.29
CA SER A 17 1.74 5.16 -6.89
C SER A 17 1.55 6.64 -6.59
N GLU A 18 0.75 6.93 -5.58
CA GLU A 18 0.58 8.28 -5.04
C GLU A 18 0.85 8.30 -3.53
N LEU A 19 1.77 9.17 -3.10
CA LEU A 19 2.04 9.43 -1.70
C LEU A 19 1.47 10.80 -1.28
N ARG A 20 0.64 10.81 -0.23
CA ARG A 20 0.03 12.02 0.32
C ARG A 20 0.25 12.08 1.84
N GLN A 21 0.44 13.28 2.37
CA GLN A 21 0.34 13.51 3.82
C GLN A 21 -1.14 13.58 4.21
N ILE A 22 -1.49 13.01 5.36
CA ILE A 22 -2.82 13.03 5.97
C ILE A 22 -2.67 13.37 7.45
N ASP A 23 -3.77 13.68 8.13
CA ASP A 23 -3.73 14.09 9.55
C ASP A 23 -3.03 13.07 10.46
N GLU A 24 -3.16 11.78 10.15
CA GLU A 24 -2.57 10.67 10.93
C GLU A 24 -1.26 10.13 10.32
N GLY A 25 -0.57 10.92 9.49
CA GLY A 25 0.73 10.58 8.90
C GLY A 25 0.70 10.59 7.38
N GLN A 26 0.84 9.42 6.76
CA GLN A 26 1.01 9.25 5.32
C GLN A 26 0.02 8.22 4.78
N ARG A 27 -0.42 8.46 3.54
CA ARG A 27 -1.17 7.51 2.73
C ARG A 27 -0.41 7.26 1.43
N LEU A 28 -0.11 6.00 1.16
CA LEU A 28 0.45 5.54 -0.12
C LEU A 28 -0.61 4.69 -0.83
N CYS A 29 -1.06 5.12 -2.00
CA CYS A 29 -1.90 4.31 -2.88
C CYS A 29 -1.00 3.71 -3.97
N ALA A 30 -0.96 2.39 -4.09
CA ALA A 30 -0.31 1.67 -5.17
C ALA A 30 -1.38 1.08 -6.09
N HIS A 31 -1.36 1.48 -7.35
CA HIS A 31 -2.34 1.06 -8.35
C HIS A 31 -1.74 -0.08 -9.19
N PHE A 32 -2.41 -1.22 -9.15
CA PHE A 32 -2.18 -2.35 -10.06
C PHE A 32 -3.34 -2.45 -11.04
N VAL A 33 -3.15 -3.18 -12.13
CA VAL A 33 -4.20 -3.43 -13.13
C VAL A 33 -5.53 -3.88 -12.50
N SER A 34 -5.50 -4.80 -11.55
CA SER A 34 -6.69 -5.42 -10.95
C SER A 34 -6.99 -4.98 -9.52
N HIS A 35 -6.08 -4.26 -8.86
CA HIS A 35 -6.22 -3.92 -7.45
C HIS A 35 -5.66 -2.53 -7.15
N GLU A 36 -6.34 -1.83 -6.27
CA GLU A 36 -5.77 -0.71 -5.53
C GLU A 36 -5.34 -1.18 -4.15
N VAL A 37 -4.09 -0.91 -3.79
CA VAL A 37 -3.54 -1.17 -2.45
C VAL A 37 -3.28 0.15 -1.75
N THR A 38 -4.04 0.42 -0.69
CA THR A 38 -3.87 1.60 0.15
C THR A 38 -3.13 1.25 1.43
N LEU A 39 -2.01 1.91 1.68
CA LEU A 39 -1.23 1.82 2.92
C LEU A 39 -1.40 3.11 3.72
N THR A 40 -1.62 3.01 5.03
CA THR A 40 -1.58 4.17 5.94
C THR A 40 -0.54 3.96 7.04
N GLY A 41 0.15 5.03 7.41
CA GLY A 41 1.23 4.95 8.39
C GLY A 41 2.26 6.08 8.31
N THR A 42 3.50 5.80 8.67
CA THR A 42 4.62 6.76 8.67
C THR A 42 5.77 6.24 7.83
N GLY A 43 6.61 7.15 7.29
CA GLY A 43 7.80 6.77 6.52
C GLY A 43 7.54 5.99 5.22
N LEU A 44 6.32 6.09 4.66
CA LEU A 44 5.87 5.32 3.49
C LEU A 44 6.63 5.69 2.20
N ARG A 45 7.30 6.84 2.15
CA ARG A 45 8.21 7.21 1.05
C ARG A 45 9.28 6.14 0.79
N ARG A 46 9.76 5.45 1.83
CA ARG A 46 10.74 4.35 1.66
C ARG A 46 10.14 3.16 0.92
N ILE A 47 8.86 2.88 1.15
CA ILE A 47 8.11 1.82 0.45
C ILE A 47 7.87 2.21 -1.00
N GLU A 48 7.45 3.45 -1.25
CA GLU A 48 7.28 4.00 -2.60
C GLU A 48 8.57 3.87 -3.44
N VAL A 49 9.72 4.23 -2.88
CA VAL A 49 11.02 4.09 -3.55
C VAL A 49 11.39 2.62 -3.79
N ALA A 50 11.09 1.72 -2.85
CA ALA A 50 11.34 0.28 -3.01
C ALA A 50 10.44 -0.33 -4.09
N LEU A 51 9.17 0.09 -4.17
CA LEU A 51 8.25 -0.27 -5.25
C LEU A 51 8.80 0.19 -6.60
N GLN A 52 9.15 1.47 -6.76
CA GLN A 52 9.71 1.99 -8.02
C GLN A 52 10.95 1.25 -8.51
N ARG A 53 11.74 0.66 -7.60
CA ARG A 53 12.96 -0.08 -7.92
C ARG A 53 12.75 -1.59 -8.10
N ALA A 54 11.52 -2.10 -7.98
CA ALA A 54 11.22 -3.52 -7.93
C ALA A 54 12.01 -4.27 -6.83
N GLN A 55 12.24 -3.61 -5.69
CA GLN A 55 13.02 -4.13 -4.56
C GLN A 55 12.16 -4.53 -3.36
N LEU A 56 10.82 -4.45 -3.50
CA LEU A 56 9.89 -4.78 -2.43
C LEU A 56 9.46 -6.25 -2.52
N SER A 57 9.85 -7.07 -1.54
CA SER A 57 9.46 -8.48 -1.47
C SER A 57 8.19 -8.73 -0.64
N TYR A 58 7.99 -7.96 0.43
CA TYR A 58 6.90 -8.16 1.39
C TYR A 58 6.63 -6.92 2.23
N ILE A 59 5.36 -6.67 2.57
CA ILE A 59 4.92 -5.65 3.52
C ILE A 59 3.82 -6.22 4.44
N ALA A 60 3.75 -5.71 5.66
CA ALA A 60 2.73 -6.08 6.63
C ALA A 60 2.45 -4.93 7.59
N CYS A 61 1.24 -4.94 8.16
CA CYS A 61 0.94 -4.07 9.29
C CYS A 61 1.81 -4.42 10.51
N VAL A 62 2.30 -3.39 11.19
CA VAL A 62 2.83 -3.56 12.54
C VAL A 62 1.66 -3.85 13.48
N GLN A 63 1.80 -4.86 14.33
CA GLN A 63 0.75 -5.21 15.29
C GLN A 63 0.54 -4.07 16.30
N THR A 64 -0.71 -3.83 16.66
CA THR A 64 -1.11 -2.67 17.48
C THR A 64 -0.37 -2.57 18.82
N ARG A 65 -0.08 -3.72 19.45
CA ARG A 65 0.70 -3.81 20.70
C ARG A 65 2.12 -3.24 20.61
N PHE A 66 2.68 -3.14 19.40
CA PHE A 66 4.02 -2.61 19.18
C PHE A 66 4.03 -1.13 18.81
N HIS A 67 2.90 -0.52 18.48
CA HIS A 67 2.84 0.91 18.14
C HIS A 67 3.49 1.84 19.18
N PRO A 68 3.31 1.65 20.51
CA PRO A 68 3.91 2.54 21.51
C PRO A 68 5.44 2.51 21.55
N VAL A 69 6.06 1.46 21.00
CA VAL A 69 7.52 1.26 21.02
C VAL A 69 8.16 1.77 19.73
N VAL A 70 7.35 2.10 18.72
CA VAL A 70 7.87 2.65 17.47
C VAL A 70 8.17 4.14 17.63
N THR A 71 9.42 4.53 17.39
CA THR A 71 9.84 5.93 17.40
C THR A 71 9.30 6.68 16.17
N ASP A 72 9.10 7.99 16.28
CA ASP A 72 8.48 8.85 15.25
C ASP A 72 9.17 8.78 13.87
N GLU A 73 10.44 8.40 13.82
CA GLU A 73 11.25 8.33 12.60
C GLU A 73 11.21 6.95 11.90
N GLN A 74 10.64 5.92 12.53
CA GLN A 74 10.60 4.58 11.93
C GLN A 74 9.41 4.45 10.97
N PRO A 75 9.62 3.80 9.81
CA PRO A 75 8.52 3.52 8.91
C PRO A 75 7.59 2.47 9.52
N VAL A 76 6.31 2.80 9.64
CA VAL A 76 5.28 1.92 10.19
C VAL A 76 4.11 1.87 9.22
N ILE A 77 3.68 0.66 8.89
CA ILE A 77 2.39 0.44 8.23
C ILE A 77 1.38 0.11 9.33
N ARG A 78 0.34 0.92 9.46
CA ARG A 78 -0.76 0.74 10.43
C ARG A 78 -1.91 -0.04 9.82
N GLN A 79 -2.22 0.24 8.56
CA GLN A 79 -3.31 -0.41 7.84
C GLN A 79 -2.92 -0.68 6.39
N ILE A 80 -3.40 -1.81 5.89
CA ILE A 80 -3.38 -2.18 4.48
C ILE A 80 -4.84 -2.44 4.08
N VAL A 81 -5.31 -1.76 3.05
CA VAL A 81 -6.60 -2.02 2.43
C VAL A 81 -6.33 -2.40 0.98
N VAL A 82 -6.95 -3.49 0.54
CA VAL A 82 -6.92 -3.91 -0.86
C VAL A 82 -8.35 -3.86 -1.38
N ALA A 83 -8.54 -3.17 -2.50
CA ALA A 83 -9.79 -3.14 -3.23
C ALA A 83 -9.55 -3.62 -4.66
N GLU A 84 -10.43 -4.48 -5.17
CA GLU A 84 -10.43 -4.83 -6.59
C GLU A 84 -10.83 -3.60 -7.42
N THR A 85 -10.08 -3.29 -8.47
CA THR A 85 -10.50 -2.29 -9.45
C THR A 85 -11.64 -2.91 -10.24
N LYS A 86 -12.87 -2.40 -10.04
CA LYS A 86 -13.96 -2.72 -10.95
C LYS A 86 -13.53 -2.24 -12.33
N GLU A 87 -13.65 -3.08 -13.36
CA GLU A 87 -13.57 -2.62 -14.74
C GLU A 87 -14.53 -1.44 -14.87
N SER A 88 -13.98 -0.24 -14.96
CA SER A 88 -14.71 0.85 -15.56
C SER A 88 -14.81 0.47 -17.03
N ASP A 89 -16.01 0.08 -17.47
CA ASP A 89 -16.40 0.12 -18.87
C ASP A 89 -16.07 1.53 -19.42
N SER A 90 -14.85 1.72 -19.88
CA SER A 90 -14.47 2.83 -20.73
C SER A 90 -14.78 2.43 -22.18
N SER A 91 -16.02 2.00 -22.42
CA SER A 91 -16.67 2.17 -23.70
C SER A 91 -17.42 3.51 -23.66
N ALA A 92 -16.66 4.60 -23.82
CA ALA A 92 -17.07 5.96 -24.16
C ALA A 92 -15.77 6.79 -24.10
N VAL A 93 -15.24 7.38 -25.16
CA VAL A 93 -15.90 8.20 -26.18
C VAL A 93 -15.16 8.04 -27.52
N ALA A 94 -15.95 8.11 -28.58
CA ALA A 94 -15.59 8.12 -30.00
C ALA A 94 -14.58 9.22 -30.42
#